data_AF-A0A820GHF2-F1
#
_entry.id   AF-A0A820GHF2-F1
#
_cell.length_a   1.000
_cell.length_b   1.000
_cell.length_c   1.000
_cell.angle_alpha   90.00
_cell.angle_beta   90.00
_cell.angle_gamma   90.00
#
_symmetry.space_group_name_H-M   'P 1'
#
loop_
_entity.id
_entity.type
_entity.pdbx_description
1 polymer ?
#
loop_
_entity_poly.entity_id
_entity_poly.type
_entity_poly.pdbx_seq_one_letter_code
_entity_poly.pdbx_strand_id
1 'polypeptide(L)'
;MPPYSIQSSSVRHLNLQGWNYSGNHQFYSEQQCLSLIQSPLGQQCQYLLIEVDKRANIIHLVQKMKYLRALNVRCNDRKDNEELIKWLKPRLPSTCTFANDSTAPNEIRLWIR
;
A
#
# COMPACT_ATOMS: atom_id res chain seq x y z
N MET A 1 -10.05 33.06 -18.26
CA MET A 1 -9.72 31.63 -18.08
C MET A 1 -10.37 31.17 -16.79
N PRO A 2 -11.34 30.24 -16.81
CA PRO A 2 -11.97 29.78 -15.57
C PRO A 2 -11.01 28.85 -14.80
N PRO A 3 -11.15 28.75 -13.47
CA PRO A 3 -10.28 27.91 -12.65
C PRO A 3 -10.63 26.44 -12.90
N TYR A 4 -9.63 25.63 -13.25
CA TYR A 4 -9.80 24.18 -13.35
C TYR A 4 -10.02 23.59 -11.95
N SER A 5 -11.28 23.56 -11.50
CA SER A 5 -11.73 22.71 -10.41
C SER A 5 -11.59 21.27 -10.90
N ILE A 6 -10.52 20.57 -10.49
CA ILE A 6 -10.43 19.13 -10.69
C ILE A 6 -11.48 18.49 -9.75
N GLN A 7 -12.72 18.36 -10.21
CA GLN A 7 -13.67 17.38 -9.69
C GLN A 7 -13.19 16.00 -10.15
N SER A 8 -12.06 15.54 -9.60
CA SER A 8 -11.51 14.24 -9.99
C SER A 8 -12.50 13.19 -9.49
N SER A 9 -13.16 12.51 -10.43
CA SER A 9 -13.76 11.20 -10.22
C SER A 9 -12.87 10.40 -9.26
N SER A 10 -13.40 10.03 -8.09
CA SER A 10 -12.70 9.38 -6.97
C SER A 10 -11.42 8.67 -7.42
N VAL A 11 -10.24 9.11 -6.99
CA VAL A 11 -8.99 8.39 -7.29
C VAL A 11 -9.05 7.05 -6.55
N ARG A 12 -9.54 6.02 -7.23
CA ARG A 12 -9.70 4.68 -6.66
C ARG A 12 -8.40 3.90 -6.69
N HIS A 13 -7.48 4.27 -7.58
CA HIS A 13 -6.23 3.57 -7.79
C HIS A 13 -5.07 4.54 -7.62
N LEU A 14 -4.18 4.23 -6.69
CA LEU A 14 -2.99 5.01 -6.41
C LEU A 14 -1.75 4.12 -6.56
N ASN A 15 -0.89 4.45 -7.52
CA ASN A 15 0.40 3.82 -7.69
C ASN A 15 1.50 4.74 -7.17
N LEU A 16 2.13 4.34 -6.08
CA LEU A 16 3.23 5.03 -5.41
C LEU A 16 4.54 4.23 -5.49
N GLN A 17 4.57 3.14 -6.24
CA GLN A 17 5.83 2.45 -6.53
C GLN A 17 6.66 3.32 -7.48
N GLY A 18 7.95 3.42 -7.22
CA GLY A 18 8.81 4.25 -8.05
C GLY A 18 10.24 4.31 -7.56
N TRP A 19 11.03 4.98 -8.37
CA TRP A 19 12.44 5.24 -8.12
C TRP A 19 12.59 6.68 -7.65
N ASN A 20 13.44 6.90 -6.65
CA ASN A 20 13.85 8.24 -6.26
C ASN A 20 14.88 8.82 -7.25
N TYR A 21 15.26 10.09 -7.07
CA TYR A 21 16.25 10.77 -7.91
C TYR A 21 17.62 10.09 -7.98
N SER A 22 17.96 9.25 -6.98
CA SER A 22 19.20 8.48 -6.95
C SER A 22 19.10 7.14 -7.69
N GLY A 23 17.98 6.87 -8.37
CA GLY A 23 17.75 5.59 -9.04
C GLY A 23 17.58 4.42 -8.07
N ASN A 24 17.16 4.68 -6.83
CA ASN A 24 16.85 3.65 -5.83
C ASN A 24 15.34 3.55 -5.60
N HIS A 25 14.87 2.37 -5.21
CA HIS A 25 13.49 2.15 -4.77
C HIS A 25 13.09 3.15 -3.67
N GLN A 26 11.92 3.77 -3.83
CA GLN A 26 11.40 4.74 -2.87
C GLN A 26 10.50 4.03 -1.84
N PHE A 27 11.08 3.67 -0.71
CA PHE A 27 10.34 3.09 0.40
C PHE A 27 9.70 4.17 1.29
N TYR A 28 8.40 4.05 1.50
CA TYR A 28 7.63 4.96 2.34
C TYR A 28 7.91 4.66 3.82
N SER A 29 8.36 5.70 4.53
CA SER A 29 8.55 5.67 5.97
C SER A 29 7.21 5.63 6.71
N GLU A 30 7.26 5.37 8.02
CA GLU A 30 6.07 5.39 8.88
C GLU A 30 5.33 6.74 8.80
N GLN A 31 6.07 7.86 8.88
CA GLN A 31 5.49 9.19 8.80
C GLN A 31 4.81 9.43 7.44
N GLN A 32 5.44 9.02 6.33
CA GLN A 32 4.85 9.16 5.00
C GLN A 32 3.59 8.29 4.84
N CYS A 33 3.59 7.08 5.39
CA CYS A 33 2.40 6.23 5.41
C CYS A 33 1.26 6.87 6.22
N LEU A 34 1.57 7.46 7.38
CA LEU A 34 0.58 8.17 8.20
C LEU A 34 0.01 9.39 7.47
N SER A 35 0.86 10.18 6.81
CA SER A 35 0.42 11.31 5.97
C SER A 35 -0.47 10.84 4.82
N LEU A 36 -0.11 9.72 4.15
CA LEU A 36 -0.94 9.13 3.11
C LEU A 36 -2.31 8.72 3.64
N ILE A 37 -2.35 8.00 4.78
CA ILE A 37 -3.60 7.57 5.43
C ILE A 37 -4.50 8.77 5.71
N GLN A 38 -3.95 9.89 6.16
CA GLN A 38 -4.73 11.09 6.50
C GLN A 38 -5.10 11.94 5.29
N SER A 39 -4.43 11.75 4.15
CA SER A 39 -4.66 12.54 2.95
C SER A 39 -6.03 12.23 2.30
N PRO A 40 -6.64 13.19 1.58
CA PRO A 40 -7.85 12.94 0.80
C PRO A 40 -7.71 11.77 -0.18
N LEU A 41 -6.52 11.60 -0.78
CA LEU A 41 -6.22 10.49 -1.67
C LEU A 41 -6.29 9.16 -0.92
N GLY A 42 -5.63 9.05 0.24
CA GLY A 42 -5.67 7.83 1.04
C GLY A 42 -7.06 7.51 1.59
N GLN A 43 -7.85 8.52 1.91
CA GLN A 43 -9.23 8.36 2.37
C GLN A 43 -10.22 7.94 1.26
N GLN A 44 -9.84 8.01 -0.01
CA GLN A 44 -10.69 7.59 -1.15
C GLN A 44 -10.12 6.39 -1.91
N CYS A 45 -8.87 6.02 -1.62
CA CYS A 45 -8.15 4.96 -2.31
C CYS A 45 -8.78 3.58 -2.04
N GLN A 46 -8.99 2.82 -3.13
CA GLN A 46 -9.46 1.44 -3.10
C GLN A 46 -8.36 0.45 -3.50
N TYR A 47 -7.42 0.86 -4.34
CA TYR A 47 -6.32 0.05 -4.84
C TYR A 47 -5.02 0.83 -4.63
N LEU A 48 -4.12 0.30 -3.79
CA LEU A 48 -2.84 0.93 -3.49
C LEU A 48 -1.69 0.02 -3.93
N LEU A 49 -0.78 0.56 -4.74
CA LEU A 49 0.52 -0.03 -5.03
C LEU A 49 1.56 0.83 -4.31
N ILE A 50 2.34 0.27 -3.40
CA ILE A 50 3.28 1.04 -2.57
C ILE A 50 4.49 0.20 -2.14
N GLU A 51 5.65 0.84 -1.98
CA GLU A 51 6.81 0.23 -1.34
C GLU A 51 6.96 0.81 0.07
N VAL A 52 7.08 -0.02 1.10
CA VAL A 52 7.15 0.43 2.51
C VAL A 52 8.42 -0.05 3.19
N ASP A 53 8.96 0.78 4.08
CA ASP A 53 10.21 0.45 4.76
C ASP A 53 10.03 -0.64 5.82
N LYS A 54 8.89 -0.64 6.53
CA LYS A 54 8.61 -1.57 7.63
C LYS A 54 7.30 -2.31 7.44
N ARG A 55 7.28 -3.61 7.77
CA ARG A 55 6.06 -4.44 7.75
C ARG A 55 4.92 -3.91 8.63
N ALA A 56 5.21 -3.16 9.69
CA ALA A 56 4.21 -2.50 10.51
C ALA A 56 3.39 -1.46 9.73
N ASN A 57 3.99 -0.80 8.74
CA ASN A 57 3.30 0.17 7.90
C ASN A 57 2.18 -0.48 7.08
N ILE A 58 2.37 -1.74 6.65
CA ILE A 58 1.35 -2.53 5.94
C ILE A 58 0.09 -2.64 6.81
N ILE A 59 0.26 -2.98 8.09
CA ILE A 59 -0.86 -3.11 9.03
C ILE A 59 -1.58 -1.77 9.18
N HIS A 60 -0.83 -0.68 9.35
CA HIS A 60 -1.43 0.65 9.50
C HIS A 60 -2.22 1.06 8.26
N LEU A 61 -1.72 0.79 7.06
CA LEU A 61 -2.43 1.05 5.81
C LEU A 61 -3.74 0.27 5.75
N VAL A 62 -3.69 -1.06 5.97
CA VAL A 62 -4.87 -1.92 5.90
C VAL A 62 -5.92 -1.56 6.94
N GLN A 63 -5.51 -1.25 8.17
CA GLN A 63 -6.46 -0.97 9.26
C GLN A 63 -7.07 0.43 9.21
N LYS A 64 -6.36 1.42 8.65
CA LYS A 64 -6.80 2.83 8.69
C LYS A 64 -7.39 3.33 7.37
N MET A 65 -7.07 2.71 6.23
CA MET A 65 -7.64 3.08 4.93
C MET A 65 -8.97 2.35 4.70
N LYS A 66 -10.06 2.94 5.20
CA LYS A 66 -11.39 2.28 5.28
C LYS A 66 -11.96 1.78 3.96
N TYR A 67 -11.58 2.38 2.83
CA TYR A 67 -12.09 1.99 1.51
C TYR A 67 -11.11 1.13 0.72
N LEU A 68 -9.96 0.78 1.31
CA LEU A 68 -8.95 -0.04 0.65
C LEU A 68 -9.50 -1.45 0.43
N ARG A 69 -9.50 -1.89 -0.83
CA ARG A 69 -9.95 -3.21 -1.30
C ARG A 69 -8.78 -4.07 -1.78
N ALA A 70 -7.71 -3.43 -2.25
CA ALA A 70 -6.51 -4.14 -2.65
C ALA A 70 -5.26 -3.33 -2.28
N LEU A 71 -4.26 -4.03 -1.76
CA LEU A 71 -2.93 -3.50 -1.46
C LEU A 71 -1.90 -4.39 -2.14
N ASN A 72 -1.19 -3.87 -3.13
CA ASN A 72 0.03 -4.47 -3.61
C ASN A 72 1.21 -3.77 -2.93
N VAL A 73 2.00 -4.52 -2.17
CA VAL A 73 3.06 -3.95 -1.36
C VAL A 73 4.36 -4.69 -1.48
N ARG A 74 5.45 -3.93 -1.65
CA ARG A 74 6.81 -4.39 -1.46
C ARG A 74 7.33 -3.89 -0.13
N CYS A 75 7.95 -4.76 0.66
CA CYS A 75 8.56 -4.36 1.93
C CYS A 75 10.09 -4.41 1.84
N ASN A 76 10.76 -3.39 2.37
CA ASN A 76 12.23 -3.33 2.44
C ASN A 76 12.81 -4.26 3.51
N ASP A 77 12.00 -4.63 4.52
CA ASP A 77 12.37 -5.60 5.55
C ASP A 77 12.81 -6.88 4.83
N ARG A 78 14.12 -7.20 4.88
CA ARG A 78 14.83 -8.18 4.04
C ARG A 78 14.42 -9.65 4.26
N LYS A 79 13.21 -9.87 4.75
CA LYS A 79 12.63 -11.17 5.01
C LYS A 79 11.92 -11.68 3.77
N ASP A 80 11.89 -13.01 3.65
CA ASP A 80 11.08 -13.69 2.65
C ASP A 80 9.61 -13.27 2.77
N ASN A 81 8.95 -13.12 1.62
CA ASN A 81 7.51 -12.89 1.52
C ASN A 81 6.71 -13.94 2.30
N GLU A 82 7.17 -15.19 2.36
CA GLU A 82 6.51 -16.22 3.17
C GLU A 82 6.50 -15.89 4.66
N GLU A 83 7.62 -15.40 5.21
CA GLU A 83 7.70 -14.96 6.60
C GLU A 83 6.81 -13.74 6.85
N LEU A 84 6.80 -12.80 5.90
CA LEU A 84 5.98 -11.61 5.98
C LEU A 84 4.48 -11.96 5.99
N ILE A 85 4.03 -12.87 5.12
CA ILE A 85 2.65 -13.36 5.10
C ILE A 85 2.30 -14.08 6.40
N LYS A 86 3.17 -14.98 6.89
CA LYS A 86 2.98 -15.67 8.18
C LYS A 86 2.85 -14.66 9.33
N TRP A 87 3.59 -13.56 9.28
CA TRP A 87 3.53 -12.50 10.29
C TRP A 87 2.28 -11.62 10.17
N LEU A 88 1.81 -11.34 8.95
CA LEU A 88 0.63 -10.52 8.66
C LEU A 88 -0.69 -11.24 8.96
N LYS A 89 -0.79 -12.54 8.63
CA LYS A 89 -2.01 -13.36 8.82
C LYS A 89 -2.68 -13.19 10.19
N PRO A 90 -1.99 -13.29 11.34
CA PRO A 90 -2.63 -13.13 12.65
C PRO A 90 -2.94 -11.67 13.04
N ARG A 91 -2.45 -10.68 12.28
CA ARG A 91 -2.58 -9.24 12.62
C ARG A 91 -3.57 -8.49 11.73
N LEU A 92 -3.94 -9.10 10.60
CA LEU A 92 -4.91 -8.54 9.67
C LEU A 92 -6.31 -9.15 9.90
N PRO A 93 -7.37 -8.42 9.55
CA PRO A 93 -8.72 -8.96 9.56
C PRO A 93 -8.83 -10.25 8.74
N SER A 94 -9.70 -11.17 9.14
CA SER A 94 -9.99 -12.40 8.39
C SER A 94 -10.58 -12.15 7.00
N THR A 95 -11.03 -10.92 6.72
CA THR A 95 -11.47 -10.47 5.39
C THR A 95 -10.32 -10.23 4.41
N CYS A 96 -9.06 -10.27 4.89
CA CYS A 96 -7.88 -10.14 4.06
C CYS A 96 -7.46 -11.49 3.48
N THR A 97 -7.31 -11.55 2.15
CA THR A 97 -6.75 -12.71 1.44
C THR A 97 -5.44 -12.33 0.77
N PHE A 98 -4.46 -13.23 0.83
CA PHE A 98 -3.14 -13.02 0.27
C PHE A 98 -3.03 -13.73 -1.07
N ALA A 99 -2.50 -13.05 -2.06
CA ALA A 99 -2.12 -13.65 -3.34
C ALA A 99 -0.62 -13.44 -3.55
N ASN A 100 0.09 -14.54 -3.81
CA ASN A 100 1.46 -14.47 -4.31
C ASN A 100 1.41 -14.25 -5.82
N ASP A 101 2.14 -13.24 -6.28
CA ASP A 101 2.38 -13.05 -7.70
C ASP A 101 3.66 -13.79 -8.09
N SER A 102 3.55 -14.83 -8.91
CA SER A 102 4.70 -15.57 -9.42
C SER A 102 5.61 -14.71 -10.31
N THR A 103 5.11 -13.58 -10.83
CA THR A 103 5.86 -12.65 -11.69
C THR A 103 6.60 -11.57 -10.90
N ALA A 104 6.21 -11.32 -9.64
CA ALA A 104 6.81 -10.32 -8.78
C ALA A 104 7.13 -10.92 -7.40
N PRO A 105 8.23 -11.70 -7.28
CA PRO A 105 8.51 -12.51 -6.10
C PRO A 105 8.76 -11.71 -4.81
N ASN A 106 8.94 -10.39 -4.91
CA ASN A 106 9.13 -9.47 -3.78
C ASN A 106 7.89 -8.62 -3.48
N GLU A 107 6.76 -8.90 -4.13
CA GLU A 107 5.51 -8.18 -3.94
C GLU A 107 4.45 -9.09 -3.31
N ILE A 108 3.69 -8.52 -2.37
CA ILE A 108 2.55 -9.19 -1.74
C ILE A 108 1.30 -8.45 -2.15
N ARG A 109 0.35 -9.17 -2.74
CA ARG A 109 -1.01 -8.66 -2.94
C ARG A 109 -1.90 -9.10 -1.79
N LEU A 110 -2.56 -8.13 -1.18
CA LEU A 110 -3.62 -8.32 -0.21
C LEU A 110 -4.93 -7.84 -0.81
N TRP A 111 -5.95 -8.68 -0.77
CA TRP A 111 -7.33 -8.34 -1.12
C TRP A 111 -8.16 -8.23 0.15
N ILE A 112 -8.88 -7.14 0.30
CA ILE A 112 -9.68 -6.81 1.48
C ILE A 112 -11.15 -6.82 1.04
N ARG A 113 -11.93 -7.71 1.66
CA ARG A 113 -13.38 -7.85 1.41
C ARG A 113 -14.20 -6.94 2.30
#